data_AF-A0A835X6A5-F1
#
_entry.id   AF-A0A835X6A5-F1
#
_cell.length_a   1.000
_cell.length_b   1.000
_cell.length_c   1.000
_cell.angle_alpha   90.00
_cell.angle_beta   90.00
_cell.angle_gamma   90.00
#
_symmetry.space_group_name_H-M   'P 1'
#
loop_
_entity.id
_entity.type
_entity.pdbx_description
1 polymer ?
#
loop_
_entity_poly.entity_id
_entity_poly.type
_entity_poly.pdbx_seq_one_letter_code
_entity_poly.pdbx_strand_id
1 'polypeptide(L)' 'MCECSKVHFFEVEFKLDGMVVVPTHKNCGDPLNEKQGDKFQKELVKHWGIKEEDSFF' A
#
# COMPACT_ATOMS: atom_id res chain seq x y z
N MET A 1 -1.02 -9.41 10.82
CA MET A 1 -1.66 -8.18 10.28
C MET A 1 -1.04 -7.00 11.00
N CYS A 2 -0.46 -6.06 10.26
CA CYS A 2 0.31 -4.96 10.83
C CYS A 2 -0.57 -4.02 11.68
N GLU A 3 -0.17 -3.71 12.93
CA GLU A 3 -0.86 -2.76 13.84
C GLU A 3 -0.12 -1.41 13.95
N CYS A 4 0.88 -1.19 13.10
CA CYS A 4 1.78 -0.05 13.17
C CYS A 4 1.01 1.25 12.76
N SER A 5 0.82 2.20 13.69
CA SER A 5 -0.07 3.39 13.53
C SER A 5 0.34 4.37 12.44
N LYS A 6 1.63 4.36 12.06
CA LYS A 6 2.19 5.13 10.94
C LYS A 6 3.03 4.17 10.11
N VAL A 7 2.60 3.92 8.89
CA VAL A 7 3.39 3.26 7.86
C VAL A 7 3.68 4.32 6.81
N HIS A 8 4.95 4.59 6.55
CA HIS A 8 5.33 5.53 5.49
C HIS A 8 5.38 4.83 4.13
N PHE A 9 5.13 5.60 3.08
CA PHE A 9 5.09 5.10 1.70
C PHE A 9 6.34 4.30 1.29
N PHE A 10 7.53 4.76 1.70
CA PHE A 10 8.82 4.12 1.37
C PHE A 10 9.13 2.89 2.23
N GLU A 11 8.32 2.60 3.24
CA GLU A 11 8.48 1.44 4.13
C GLU A 11 7.60 0.27 3.70
N VAL A 12 6.93 0.37 2.55
CA VAL A 12 6.10 -0.70 2.00
C VAL A 12 6.88 -1.46 0.92
N GLU A 13 6.93 -2.78 1.07
CA GLU A 13 7.49 -3.71 0.09
C GLU A 13 6.37 -4.58 -0.48
N PHE A 14 6.43 -4.86 -1.78
CA PHE A 14 5.48 -5.75 -2.42
C PHE A 14 6.05 -7.17 -2.46
N LYS A 15 5.37 -8.11 -1.80
CA LYS A 15 5.71 -9.53 -1.81
C LYS A 15 4.71 -10.30 -2.67
N LEU A 16 5.16 -11.39 -3.28
CA LEU A 16 4.28 -12.33 -3.95
C LEU A 16 3.85 -13.40 -2.95
N ASP A 17 2.54 -13.51 -2.71
CA ASP A 17 1.94 -14.63 -1.98
C ASP A 17 1.10 -15.44 -2.97
N GLY A 18 1.67 -16.56 -3.42
CA GLY A 18 1.16 -17.33 -4.55
C GLY A 18 1.16 -16.51 -5.85
N MET A 19 -0.03 -16.20 -6.38
CA MET A 19 -0.24 -15.38 -7.58
C MET A 19 -0.71 -13.95 -7.28
N VAL A 20 -0.73 -13.55 -6.00
CA VAL A 20 -1.22 -12.24 -5.56
C VAL A 20 -0.06 -11.38 -5.07
N VAL A 21 -0.06 -10.11 -5.47
CA VAL A 21 0.89 -9.12 -4.95
C VAL A 21 0.34 -8.54 -3.66
N VAL A 22 1.05 -8.75 -2.55
CA VAL A 22 0.65 -8.33 -1.20
C VAL A 22 1.58 -7.22 -0.70
N PRO A 23 1.05 -6.00 -0.44
CA PRO A 23 1.83 -4.94 0.17
C PRO A 23 2.11 -5.28 1.64
N THR A 24 3.39 -5.25 1.99
CA THR A 24 3.95 -5.68 3.27
C THR A 24 4.70 -4.53 3.90
N HIS A 25 4.53 -4.33 5.20
CA HIS A 25 5.33 -3.34 5.91
C HIS A 25 6.74 -3.89 6.17
N LYS A 26 7.78 -3.22 5.66
CA LYS A 26 9.19 -3.65 5.77
C LYS A 26 9.64 -3.83 7.21
N ASN A 27 9.21 -2.95 8.11
CA ASN A 27 9.64 -2.99 9.52
C ASN A 27 8.90 -4.06 10.33
N CYS A 28 7.58 -4.21 10.10
CA CYS A 28 6.78 -5.17 10.86
C CYS A 28 6.81 -6.58 10.20
N GLY A 29 7.21 -6.70 8.93
CA GLY A 29 7.25 -7.96 8.17
C GLY A 29 5.87 -8.52 7.79
N ASP A 30 4.83 -7.97 8.40
CA ASP A 30 3.42 -8.28 8.21
C ASP A 30 2.80 -7.58 6.99
N PRO A 31 1.78 -8.21 6.36
CA PRO A 31 0.94 -7.56 5.37
C PRO A 31 0.22 -6.36 5.98
N LEU A 32 0.01 -5.32 5.16
CA LEU A 32 -0.79 -4.16 5.54
C LEU A 32 -2.22 -4.60 5.86
N ASN A 33 -2.80 -4.00 6.91
CA ASN A 33 -4.23 -4.14 7.16
C ASN A 33 -5.05 -3.28 6.17
N GLU A 34 -6.37 -3.47 6.09
CA GLU A 34 -7.22 -2.73 5.13
C GLU A 34 -7.07 -1.20 5.25
N LYS A 35 -7.07 -0.66 6.47
CA LYS A 35 -6.95 0.80 6.69
C LYS A 35 -5.61 1.35 6.21
N GLN A 36 -4.54 0.60 6.42
CA GLN A 36 -3.20 0.94 5.96
C GLN A 36 -3.09 0.83 4.44
N GLY A 37 -3.66 -0.23 3.85
CA GLY A 37 -3.74 -0.44 2.42
C GLY A 37 -4.47 0.70 1.71
N ASP A 38 -5.66 1.07 2.20
CA ASP A 38 -6.45 2.17 1.64
C ASP A 38 -5.71 3.51 1.68
N LYS A 39 -5.07 3.80 2.82
CA LYS A 39 -4.30 5.04 2.97
C LYS A 39 -3.09 5.05 2.02
N PHE A 40 -2.37 3.93 1.95
CA PHE A 40 -1.22 3.77 1.07
C PHE A 40 -1.61 3.92 -0.40
N GLN A 41 -2.71 3.29 -0.84
CA GLN A 41 -3.18 3.41 -2.23
C GLN A 41 -3.52 4.86 -2.59
N LYS A 42 -4.17 5.60 -1.69
CA LYS A 42 -4.47 7.03 -1.91
C LYS A 42 -3.20 7.89 -1.98
N GLU A 43 -2.21 7.60 -1.15
CA GLU A 43 -0.91 8.28 -1.20
C GLU A 43 -0.14 7.92 -2.49
N LEU A 44 -0.18 6.66 -2.93
CA LEU A 44 0.41 6.17 -4.17
C LEU A 44 -0.13 6.92 -5.39
N VAL A 45 -1.46 6.96 -5.54
CA VAL A 45 -2.14 7.63 -6.67
C VAL A 45 -1.79 9.12 -6.71
N LYS A 46 -1.79 9.79 -5.55
CA LYS A 46 -1.36 11.19 -5.43
C LYS A 46 0.10 11.39 -5.82
N HIS A 47 1.00 10.50 -5.39
CA HIS A 47 2.43 10.62 -5.67
C HIS A 47 2.78 10.32 -7.13
N TRP A 48 2.06 9.39 -7.77
CA TRP A 48 2.17 9.12 -9.21
C TRP A 48 1.52 10.19 -10.08
N GLY A 49 0.84 11.18 -9.50
CA GLY A 49 0.22 12.27 -10.25
C GLY A 49 -0.96 11.82 -11.11
N ILE A 50 -1.50 10.62 -10.85
CA ILE A 50 -2.73 10.14 -11.48
C ILE A 50 -3.87 10.92 -10.85
N LYS A 51 -4.50 11.80 -11.64
CA LYS A 51 -5.70 12.49 -11.18
C LYS A 51 -6.83 11.48 -11.13
N GLU A 52 -7.68 11.55 -10.12
CA GLU A 52 -8.86 10.67 -10.00
C GLU A 52 -9.76 10.74 -11.26
N GLU A 53 -9.68 11.83 -12.03
CA GLU A 53 -10.37 12.01 -13.33
C GLU A 53 -9.86 11.12 -14.48
N ASP A 54 -8.65 10.55 -14.38
CA ASP A 54 -8.09 9.62 -15.40
C ASP A 54 -8.54 8.16 -15.17
N SER A 55 -9.36 7.90 -14.13
CA SER A 55 -9.96 6.58 -13.87
C SER A 55 -11.17 6.29 -14.77
N PHE A 56 -10.98 6.41 -16.08
CA PHE A 56 -11.87 5.85 -17.10
C PHE A 56 -11.11 4.73 -17.82
N PHE A 57 -11.04 3.53 -17.25
CA PHE A 57 -10.81 2.26 -17.96
C PHE A 57 -11.30 1.08 -17.13
#